data_AF-K4R0G2-F1
#
_entry.id   AF-K4R0G2-F1
#
_cell.length_a   1.000
_cell.length_b   1.000
_cell.length_c   1.000
_cell.angle_alpha   90.00
_cell.angle_beta   90.00
_cell.angle_gamma   90.00
#
_symmetry.space_group_name_H-M   'P 1'
#
loop_
_entity.id
_entity.type
_entity.pdbx_description
1 polymer ?
#
loop_
_entity_poly.entity_id
_entity_poly.type
_entity_poly.pdbx_seq_one_letter_code
_entity_poly.pdbx_strand_id
1 'polypeptide(L)'
;MTDHALRTLRQNPRLAELAAFPFEFDLSRADGGHGEPVRLASGGPIEVVAGTGAGGTYFVCADGSMLYADSEGGAGIIGSSVDEALQVVLGLPCWFDFVDLSPRDGEEVILARIAAAEEEMREDYGIDETRAELRAALGFPERSPVELVTLLHTALLRTEPDFVLLTEEEGFAYRLLDEHPRPPLWEPVLARGRADLTLLRTSDRADWDPVAGDPVRRRLALRAAQFDRAESDLDLLRYLLRRETESSMTDELRLAAVLVGRHGDVGDLPLLYEVRETDFDTHCGLSEIPEPGADAAELLRWAEELDEWMFGTDPADEPLATWTELALDQGMTELARVALIRALDEVFMDQSLLRRPGDPTRLETSRLSWLAAELERAGDLPQALRAQRLHTALQETAWDRISERRDQARLERVCGQLPQAIDSLAAIRALLADPGDDSLRYWTQVNFGRFIAEEHYALTRALVDADLPEGARTLLAAADAILGELSGNGLKRLRELAEETAERVRDFRDLR
;
A
#
# COMPACT_ATOMS: atom_id res chain seq x y z
N MET A 1 -25.92 11.95 -14.02
CA MET A 1 -26.19 13.17 -13.23
C MET A 1 -26.29 12.73 -11.78
N THR A 2 -25.16 12.63 -11.08
CA THR A 2 -25.01 11.92 -9.80
C THR A 2 -25.19 12.79 -8.55
N ASP A 3 -25.57 14.07 -8.75
CA ASP A 3 -25.70 15.10 -7.70
C ASP A 3 -27.05 15.83 -7.82
N HIS A 4 -28.12 15.12 -8.21
CA HIS A 4 -29.44 15.76 -8.29
C HIS A 4 -30.02 15.96 -6.90
N ALA A 5 -29.98 14.92 -6.08
CA ALA A 5 -30.59 14.93 -4.76
C ALA A 5 -29.97 15.98 -3.84
N LEU A 6 -28.65 16.06 -3.75
CA LEU A 6 -27.96 17.05 -2.91
C LEU A 6 -28.25 18.48 -3.35
N ARG A 7 -28.27 18.76 -4.66
CA ARG A 7 -28.68 20.08 -5.17
C ARG A 7 -30.12 20.43 -4.80
N THR A 8 -31.03 19.47 -4.88
CA THR A 8 -32.42 19.66 -4.47
C THR A 8 -32.53 19.96 -2.97
N LEU A 9 -31.80 19.22 -2.12
CA LEU A 9 -31.75 19.48 -0.67
C LEU A 9 -31.15 20.86 -0.36
N ARG A 10 -30.03 21.24 -1.00
CA ARG A 10 -29.38 22.55 -0.84
C ARG A 10 -30.30 23.72 -1.24
N GLN A 11 -31.21 23.51 -2.18
CA GLN A 11 -32.15 24.54 -2.67
C GLN A 11 -33.46 24.60 -1.88
N ASN A 12 -33.76 23.60 -1.05
CA ASN A 12 -35.03 23.49 -0.35
C ASN A 12 -34.82 23.21 1.15
N PRO A 13 -34.79 24.25 2.00
CA PRO A 13 -34.53 24.12 3.44
C PRO A 13 -35.48 23.15 4.15
N ARG A 14 -36.74 23.07 3.73
CA ARG A 14 -37.70 22.11 4.29
C ARG A 14 -37.27 20.68 4.01
N LEU A 15 -36.87 20.36 2.77
CA LEU A 15 -36.41 19.01 2.45
C LEU A 15 -35.09 18.69 3.17
N ALA A 16 -34.21 19.67 3.35
CA ALA A 16 -33.00 19.49 4.15
C ALA A 16 -33.31 19.20 5.63
N GLU A 17 -34.28 19.90 6.23
CA GLU A 17 -34.74 19.63 7.61
C GLU A 17 -35.32 18.21 7.74
N LEU A 18 -36.15 17.77 6.78
CA LEU A 18 -36.71 16.42 6.78
C LEU A 18 -35.64 15.34 6.57
N ALA A 19 -34.58 15.62 5.80
CA ALA A 19 -33.46 14.69 5.64
C ALA A 19 -32.56 14.64 6.89
N ALA A 20 -32.37 15.77 7.56
CA ALA A 20 -31.58 15.87 8.79
C ALA A 20 -32.23 15.08 9.93
N PHE A 21 -33.54 15.17 10.08
CA PHE A 21 -34.28 14.43 11.09
C PHE A 21 -35.59 13.88 10.50
N PRO A 22 -35.83 12.56 10.60
CA PRO A 22 -35.14 11.61 11.46
C PRO A 22 -34.03 10.77 10.77
N PHE A 23 -33.68 11.05 9.51
CA PHE A 23 -32.77 10.20 8.71
C PHE A 23 -31.27 10.50 8.86
N GLU A 24 -30.89 11.42 9.74
CA GLU A 24 -29.51 11.76 10.07
C GLU A 24 -28.63 12.21 8.89
N PHE A 25 -29.22 12.87 7.88
CA PHE A 25 -28.48 13.53 6.80
C PHE A 25 -28.57 15.04 6.93
N ASP A 26 -27.75 15.62 7.81
CA ASP A 26 -27.82 17.05 8.16
C ASP A 26 -26.78 17.88 7.40
N LEU A 27 -27.26 18.66 6.42
CA LEU A 27 -26.43 19.59 5.64
C LEU A 27 -25.81 20.70 6.48
N SER A 28 -26.44 21.10 7.60
CA SER A 28 -25.94 22.20 8.44
C SER A 28 -24.66 21.83 9.19
N ARG A 29 -24.36 20.53 9.29
CA ARG A 29 -23.13 20.01 9.90
C ARG A 29 -21.94 19.98 8.95
N ALA A 30 -22.14 20.21 7.65
CA ALA A 30 -21.06 20.19 6.68
C ALA A 30 -19.99 21.26 6.96
N ASP A 31 -20.41 22.45 7.42
CA ASP A 31 -19.52 23.57 7.76
C ASP A 31 -18.63 23.26 8.98
N GLY A 32 -19.04 22.33 9.83
CA GLY A 32 -18.25 21.86 10.98
C GLY A 32 -17.08 20.96 10.59
N GLY A 33 -17.10 20.43 9.36
CA GLY A 33 -16.12 19.45 8.89
C GLY A 33 -16.23 18.11 9.61
N HIS A 34 -15.24 17.24 9.36
CA HIS A 34 -15.04 16.06 10.17
C HIS A 34 -14.31 16.44 11.48
N GLY A 35 -14.49 15.65 12.55
CA GLY A 35 -13.92 15.95 13.88
C GLY A 35 -12.39 16.06 13.88
N GLU A 36 -11.73 15.48 12.87
CA GLU A 36 -10.31 15.59 12.59
C GLU A 36 -10.04 15.72 11.08
N PRO A 37 -8.88 16.24 10.66
CA PRO A 37 -8.50 16.28 9.25
C PRO A 37 -8.29 14.88 8.69
N VAL A 38 -8.89 14.61 7.53
CA VAL A 38 -8.84 13.29 6.87
C VAL A 38 -8.59 13.43 5.37
N ARG A 39 -8.02 12.39 4.77
CA ARG A 39 -7.76 12.30 3.34
C ARG A 39 -7.92 10.87 2.82
N LEU A 40 -8.11 10.70 1.51
CA LEU A 40 -8.00 9.38 0.89
C LEU A 40 -6.53 8.97 0.75
N ALA A 41 -6.25 7.67 0.90
CA ALA A 41 -4.96 7.07 0.60
C ALA A 41 -4.56 7.26 -0.87
N SER A 42 -5.54 7.30 -1.78
CA SER A 42 -5.36 7.62 -3.20
C SER A 42 -4.96 9.07 -3.48
N GLY A 43 -5.06 9.96 -2.48
CA GLY A 43 -4.92 11.41 -2.67
C GLY A 43 -6.09 12.05 -3.43
N GLY A 44 -7.13 11.26 -3.76
CA GLY A 44 -8.35 11.77 -4.37
C GLY A 44 -9.05 12.79 -3.46
N PRO A 45 -9.63 13.87 -4.03
CA PRO A 45 -10.34 14.86 -3.23
C PRO A 45 -11.63 14.29 -2.66
N ILE A 46 -11.96 14.76 -1.45
CA ILE A 46 -13.22 14.50 -0.75
C ILE A 46 -13.83 15.83 -0.30
N GLU A 47 -15.14 15.95 -0.43
CA GLU A 47 -15.92 17.11 0.02
C GLU A 47 -16.88 16.68 1.13
N VAL A 48 -16.83 17.34 2.29
CA VAL A 48 -17.84 17.14 3.34
C VAL A 48 -19.17 17.73 2.85
N VAL A 49 -20.23 16.93 2.86
CA VAL A 49 -21.56 17.36 2.39
C VAL A 49 -22.65 17.31 3.44
N ALA A 50 -22.51 16.50 4.48
CA ALA A 50 -23.45 16.38 5.59
C ALA A 50 -22.78 15.73 6.81
N GLY A 51 -23.46 15.76 7.95
CA GLY A 51 -23.08 14.99 9.14
C GLY A 51 -24.28 14.38 9.85
N THR A 52 -24.02 13.56 10.86
CA THR A 52 -25.04 12.91 11.71
C THR A 52 -25.09 13.54 13.10
N GLY A 53 -26.16 13.25 13.85
CA GLY A 53 -26.30 13.65 15.26
C GLY A 53 -25.24 13.02 16.16
N ALA A 54 -24.82 11.79 15.83
CA ALA A 54 -23.81 11.01 16.54
C ALA A 54 -22.35 11.42 16.24
N GLY A 55 -22.12 12.33 15.28
CA GLY A 55 -20.77 12.81 14.94
C GLY A 55 -20.17 12.17 13.69
N GLY A 56 -20.93 11.34 12.98
CA GLY A 56 -20.53 10.82 11.66
C GLY A 56 -20.57 11.89 10.58
N THR A 57 -19.84 11.65 9.48
CA THR A 57 -19.64 12.60 8.38
C THR A 57 -19.83 11.92 7.03
N TYR A 58 -20.53 12.60 6.12
CA TYR A 58 -20.70 12.17 4.74
C TYR A 58 -19.80 12.98 3.83
N PHE A 59 -19.04 12.29 2.99
CA PHE A 59 -18.15 12.87 2.00
C PHE A 59 -18.59 12.47 0.59
N VAL A 60 -18.41 13.38 -0.36
CA VAL A 60 -18.48 13.07 -1.79
C VAL A 60 -17.07 12.93 -2.33
N CYS A 61 -16.78 11.78 -2.93
CA CYS A 61 -15.52 11.48 -3.57
C CYS A 61 -15.49 12.04 -5.01
N ALA A 62 -14.30 12.12 -5.60
CA ALA A 62 -14.09 12.64 -6.96
C ALA A 62 -14.92 11.93 -8.05
N ASP A 63 -15.20 10.64 -7.90
CA ASP A 63 -16.01 9.84 -8.82
C ASP A 63 -17.53 10.04 -8.62
N GLY A 64 -17.92 10.78 -7.58
CA GLY A 64 -19.30 11.02 -7.17
C GLY A 64 -19.87 10.00 -6.19
N SER A 65 -19.11 8.96 -5.82
CA SER A 65 -19.49 8.02 -4.76
C SER A 65 -19.58 8.75 -3.41
N MET A 66 -20.43 8.25 -2.53
CA MET A 66 -20.56 8.80 -1.17
C MET A 66 -19.88 7.90 -0.16
N LEU A 67 -18.91 8.47 0.56
CA LEU A 67 -18.21 7.86 1.67
C LEU A 67 -18.86 8.33 2.98
N TYR A 68 -19.04 7.42 3.93
CA TYR A 68 -19.39 7.75 5.30
C TYR A 68 -18.24 7.40 6.23
N ALA A 69 -17.98 8.24 7.23
CA ALA A 69 -17.09 7.95 8.35
C ALA A 69 -17.82 8.20 9.68
N ASP A 70 -17.75 7.24 10.60
CA ASP A 70 -18.27 7.38 11.96
C ASP A 70 -17.26 8.07 12.89
N SER A 71 -17.64 8.25 14.16
CA SER A 71 -16.78 8.86 15.18
C SER A 71 -15.85 7.85 15.88
N GLU A 72 -16.03 6.57 15.60
CA GLU A 72 -15.37 5.39 16.18
C GLU A 72 -14.25 4.85 15.27
N GLY A 73 -13.91 5.60 14.23
CA GLY A 73 -12.85 5.27 13.27
C GLY A 73 -13.24 4.25 12.23
N GLY A 74 -14.53 4.06 11.94
CA GLY A 74 -15.07 3.26 10.83
C GLY A 74 -15.40 4.11 9.61
N ALA A 75 -15.09 3.62 8.40
CA ALA A 75 -15.44 4.30 7.15
C ALA A 75 -15.79 3.32 6.02
N GLY A 76 -16.69 3.73 5.13
CA GLY A 76 -17.17 2.90 4.04
C GLY A 76 -17.93 3.67 2.97
N ILE A 77 -17.84 3.22 1.71
CA ILE A 77 -18.67 3.72 0.62
C ILE A 77 -20.08 3.19 0.80
N ILE A 78 -21.07 4.07 0.81
CA ILE A 78 -22.48 3.76 1.08
C ILE A 78 -23.38 3.92 -0.15
N GLY A 79 -22.80 4.39 -1.25
CA GLY A 79 -23.45 4.42 -2.56
C GLY A 79 -22.50 4.85 -3.66
N SER A 80 -22.71 4.32 -4.86
CA SER A 80 -21.92 4.65 -6.07
C SER A 80 -22.22 6.06 -6.62
N SER A 81 -23.20 6.74 -6.03
CA SER A 81 -23.52 8.14 -6.26
C SER A 81 -24.21 8.72 -5.03
N VAL A 82 -24.28 10.04 -4.93
CA VAL A 82 -25.04 10.72 -3.87
C VAL A 82 -26.51 10.31 -3.89
N ASP A 83 -27.12 10.22 -5.07
CA ASP A 83 -28.52 9.80 -5.21
C ASP A 83 -28.74 8.34 -4.76
N GLU A 84 -27.78 7.45 -5.00
CA GLU A 84 -27.85 6.05 -4.54
C GLU A 84 -27.69 5.95 -3.03
N ALA A 85 -26.72 6.66 -2.46
CA ALA A 85 -26.49 6.71 -1.02
C ALA A 85 -27.70 7.28 -0.28
N LEU A 86 -28.30 8.37 -0.78
CA LEU A 86 -29.51 8.94 -0.17
C LEU A 86 -30.73 8.02 -0.31
N GLN A 87 -30.81 7.17 -1.33
CA GLN A 87 -31.84 6.12 -1.36
C GLN A 87 -31.64 5.09 -0.26
N VAL A 88 -30.39 4.74 0.06
CA VAL A 88 -30.07 3.85 1.19
C VAL A 88 -30.41 4.55 2.51
N VAL A 89 -29.90 5.75 2.75
CA VAL A 89 -30.10 6.50 4.02
C VAL A 89 -31.58 6.76 4.30
N LEU A 90 -32.37 7.12 3.29
CA LEU A 90 -33.80 7.41 3.46
C LEU A 90 -34.68 6.15 3.45
N GLY A 91 -34.24 5.10 2.77
CA GLY A 91 -35.01 3.87 2.58
C GLY A 91 -34.71 2.77 3.59
N LEU A 92 -33.54 2.80 4.24
CA LEU A 92 -33.13 1.94 5.34
C LEU A 92 -32.91 2.82 6.57
N PRO A 93 -33.94 3.07 7.38
CA PRO A 93 -33.76 3.87 8.58
C PRO A 93 -32.84 3.15 9.57
N CYS A 94 -31.96 3.90 10.24
CA CYS A 94 -30.84 3.35 11.01
C CYS A 94 -29.94 2.44 10.17
N TRP A 95 -29.65 2.82 8.91
CA TRP A 95 -28.88 2.00 7.96
C TRP A 95 -27.55 1.46 8.51
N PHE A 96 -26.94 2.15 9.48
CA PHE A 96 -25.74 1.72 10.20
C PHE A 96 -25.89 0.32 10.81
N ASP A 97 -27.09 -0.05 11.25
CA ASP A 97 -27.39 -1.37 11.85
C ASP A 97 -27.48 -2.50 10.82
N PHE A 98 -27.29 -2.19 9.53
CA PHE A 98 -27.41 -3.15 8.42
C PHE A 98 -26.12 -3.29 7.60
N VAL A 99 -25.01 -2.70 8.05
CA VAL A 99 -23.71 -2.81 7.36
C VAL A 99 -23.13 -4.24 7.40
N ASP A 100 -23.65 -5.11 8.26
CA ASP A 100 -23.30 -6.53 8.31
C ASP A 100 -24.16 -7.40 7.37
N LEU A 101 -25.29 -6.87 6.87
CA LEU A 101 -26.20 -7.62 6.02
C LEU A 101 -25.70 -7.75 4.59
N SER A 102 -25.87 -8.95 4.04
CA SER A 102 -25.55 -9.31 2.67
C SER A 102 -26.77 -9.90 1.96
N PRO A 103 -26.82 -9.85 0.62
CA PRO A 103 -27.85 -10.57 -0.15
C PRO A 103 -27.89 -12.08 0.12
N ARG A 104 -26.84 -12.66 0.72
CA ARG A 104 -26.74 -14.10 1.01
C ARG A 104 -27.47 -14.50 2.28
N ASP A 105 -27.79 -13.57 3.17
CA ASP A 105 -28.52 -13.85 4.41
C ASP A 105 -29.98 -14.27 4.17
N GLY A 106 -30.48 -14.01 2.97
CA GLY A 106 -31.80 -14.39 2.52
C GLY A 106 -32.85 -13.32 2.80
N GLU A 107 -33.82 -13.22 1.90
CA GLU A 107 -34.88 -12.20 1.91
C GLU A 107 -35.66 -12.15 3.23
N GLU A 108 -35.99 -13.31 3.82
CA GLU A 108 -36.75 -13.38 5.07
C GLU A 108 -36.01 -12.72 6.26
N VAL A 109 -34.70 -12.98 6.39
CA VAL A 109 -33.87 -12.45 7.47
C VAL A 109 -33.72 -10.93 7.31
N ILE A 110 -33.44 -10.49 6.08
CA ILE A 110 -33.28 -9.07 5.75
C ILE A 110 -34.57 -8.30 6.06
N LEU A 111 -35.71 -8.79 5.55
CA LEU A 111 -37.00 -8.14 5.77
C LEU A 111 -37.39 -8.12 7.25
N ALA A 112 -37.11 -9.18 8.01
CA ALA A 112 -37.43 -9.25 9.43
C ALA A 112 -36.63 -8.22 10.25
N ARG A 113 -35.32 -8.09 10.02
CA ARG A 113 -34.48 -7.09 10.71
C ARG A 113 -34.90 -5.67 10.38
N ILE A 114 -35.15 -5.39 9.10
CA ILE A 114 -35.54 -4.04 8.68
C ILE A 114 -36.93 -3.69 9.20
N ALA A 115 -37.90 -4.62 9.13
CA ALA A 115 -39.23 -4.38 9.67
C ALA A 115 -39.21 -4.06 11.18
N ALA A 116 -38.33 -4.70 11.95
CA ALA A 116 -38.16 -4.41 13.38
C ALA A 116 -37.64 -2.98 13.62
N ALA A 117 -36.60 -2.56 12.91
CA ALA A 117 -36.07 -1.20 13.01
C ALA A 117 -37.06 -0.14 12.50
N GLU A 118 -37.79 -0.44 11.42
CA GLU A 118 -38.83 0.45 10.92
C GLU A 118 -39.97 0.66 11.90
N GLU A 119 -40.37 -0.39 12.63
CA GLU A 119 -41.42 -0.26 13.63
C GLU A 119 -40.99 0.63 14.80
N GLU A 120 -39.78 0.42 15.34
CA GLU A 120 -39.21 1.27 16.38
C GLU A 120 -39.18 2.75 15.95
N MET A 121 -38.68 3.01 14.74
CA MET A 121 -38.58 4.37 14.25
C MET A 121 -39.95 4.99 13.89
N ARG A 122 -40.93 4.17 13.48
CA ARG A 122 -42.31 4.62 13.24
C ARG A 122 -42.99 5.00 14.55
N GLU A 123 -42.77 4.22 15.61
CA GLU A 123 -43.28 4.51 16.97
C GLU A 123 -42.74 5.84 17.51
N ASP A 124 -41.45 6.11 17.32
CA ASP A 124 -40.79 7.31 17.86
C ASP A 124 -41.05 8.58 17.03
N TYR A 125 -41.05 8.47 15.70
CA TYR A 125 -40.98 9.66 14.82
C TYR A 125 -42.07 9.76 13.75
N GLY A 126 -42.82 8.69 13.46
CA GLY A 126 -43.85 8.71 12.40
C GLY A 126 -43.28 9.01 11.01
N ILE A 127 -42.40 8.12 10.51
CA ILE A 127 -41.53 8.40 9.35
C ILE A 127 -42.17 8.30 7.96
N ASP A 128 -43.35 7.66 7.83
CA ASP A 128 -43.89 7.24 6.53
C ASP A 128 -44.23 8.44 5.60
N GLU A 129 -44.90 9.47 6.14
CA GLU A 129 -45.27 10.67 5.35
C GLU A 129 -44.04 11.47 4.93
N THR A 130 -43.10 11.67 5.87
CA THR A 130 -41.83 12.37 5.64
C THR A 130 -40.99 11.67 4.58
N ARG A 131 -40.86 10.34 4.68
CA ARG A 131 -40.12 9.53 3.70
C ARG A 131 -40.77 9.61 2.32
N ALA A 132 -42.10 9.54 2.24
CA ALA A 132 -42.82 9.66 0.99
C ALA A 132 -42.63 11.04 0.34
N GLU A 133 -42.66 12.12 1.13
CA GLU A 133 -42.39 13.48 0.66
C GLU A 133 -40.97 13.61 0.09
N LEU A 134 -39.95 13.19 0.87
CA LEU A 134 -38.55 13.23 0.44
C LEU A 134 -38.33 12.42 -0.82
N ARG A 135 -38.78 11.16 -0.85
CA ARG A 135 -38.64 10.27 -2.01
C ARG A 135 -39.24 10.88 -3.27
N ALA A 136 -40.46 11.43 -3.16
CA ALA A 136 -41.14 12.07 -4.28
C ALA A 136 -40.42 13.33 -4.76
N ALA A 137 -39.95 14.17 -3.83
CA ALA A 137 -39.25 15.41 -4.16
C ALA A 137 -37.87 15.19 -4.77
N LEU A 138 -37.16 14.15 -4.34
CA LEU A 138 -35.84 13.76 -4.87
C LEU A 138 -35.94 12.92 -6.15
N GLY A 139 -37.14 12.51 -6.54
CA GLY A 139 -37.39 11.70 -7.75
C GLY A 139 -36.88 10.27 -7.62
N PHE A 140 -36.81 9.74 -6.40
CA PHE A 140 -36.30 8.40 -6.12
C PHE A 140 -37.35 7.32 -6.43
N PRO A 141 -36.95 6.20 -7.06
CA PRO A 141 -37.86 5.07 -7.29
C PRO A 141 -38.28 4.42 -5.97
N GLU A 142 -39.36 3.65 -6.01
CA GLU A 142 -39.65 2.70 -4.93
C GLU A 142 -38.69 1.52 -5.06
N ARG A 143 -37.95 1.24 -3.99
CA ARG A 143 -37.05 0.09 -3.87
C ARG A 143 -37.46 -0.73 -2.68
N SER A 144 -37.40 -2.05 -2.81
CA SER A 144 -37.60 -2.95 -1.68
C SER A 144 -36.42 -2.85 -0.70
N PRO A 145 -36.61 -3.18 0.58
CA PRO A 145 -35.52 -3.23 1.55
C PRO A 145 -34.35 -4.14 1.12
N VAL A 146 -34.66 -5.26 0.45
CA VAL A 146 -33.65 -6.20 -0.07
C VAL A 146 -32.80 -5.55 -1.18
N GLU A 147 -33.42 -4.77 -2.06
CA GLU A 147 -32.69 -4.02 -3.09
C GLU A 147 -31.77 -2.97 -2.46
N LEU A 148 -32.21 -2.27 -1.42
CA LEU A 148 -31.40 -1.29 -0.71
C LEU A 148 -30.22 -1.92 0.03
N VAL A 149 -30.41 -3.06 0.70
CA VAL A 149 -29.31 -3.83 1.32
C VAL A 149 -28.33 -4.30 0.25
N THR A 150 -28.81 -4.74 -0.91
CA THR A 150 -27.93 -5.14 -2.03
C THR A 150 -27.07 -3.98 -2.51
N LEU A 151 -27.62 -2.77 -2.58
CA LEU A 151 -26.89 -1.56 -2.95
C LEU A 151 -25.86 -1.18 -1.90
N LEU A 152 -26.25 -1.16 -0.62
CA LEU A 152 -25.35 -0.88 0.50
C LEU A 152 -24.19 -1.88 0.54
N HIS A 153 -24.47 -3.18 0.52
CA HIS A 153 -23.45 -4.24 0.49
C HIS A 153 -22.50 -4.09 -0.71
N THR A 154 -23.05 -3.81 -1.91
CA THR A 154 -22.22 -3.60 -3.11
C THR A 154 -21.33 -2.36 -2.97
N ALA A 155 -21.84 -1.29 -2.38
CA ALA A 155 -21.09 -0.07 -2.11
C ALA A 155 -19.98 -0.30 -1.08
N LEU A 156 -20.28 -0.99 0.03
CA LEU A 156 -19.32 -1.30 1.10
C LEU A 156 -18.13 -2.10 0.58
N LEU A 157 -18.37 -3.10 -0.28
CA LEU A 157 -17.32 -3.89 -0.92
C LEU A 157 -16.41 -3.08 -1.85
N ARG A 158 -16.85 -1.92 -2.35
CA ARG A 158 -16.02 -1.01 -3.16
C ARG A 158 -15.08 -0.12 -2.33
N THR A 159 -15.26 -0.04 -1.00
CA THR A 159 -14.48 0.85 -0.13
C THR A 159 -12.98 0.62 -0.31
N GLU A 160 -12.56 -0.64 -0.32
CA GLU A 160 -11.19 -1.01 -0.61
C GLU A 160 -11.09 -1.59 -2.03
N PRO A 161 -10.07 -1.21 -2.81
CA PRO A 161 -8.88 -0.46 -2.38
C PRO A 161 -8.96 1.08 -2.53
N ASP A 162 -9.95 1.62 -3.26
CA ASP A 162 -9.85 2.98 -3.81
C ASP A 162 -10.21 4.12 -2.83
N PHE A 163 -10.93 3.81 -1.74
CA PHE A 163 -11.54 4.79 -0.84
C PHE A 163 -11.10 4.62 0.62
N VAL A 164 -9.87 4.14 0.84
CA VAL A 164 -9.31 4.07 2.19
C VAL A 164 -9.13 5.48 2.76
N LEU A 165 -9.91 5.80 3.79
CA LEU A 165 -9.83 7.04 4.53
C LEU A 165 -8.70 6.96 5.57
N LEU A 166 -7.86 7.98 5.60
CA LEU A 166 -6.73 8.11 6.52
C LEU A 166 -6.90 9.37 7.37
N THR A 167 -6.51 9.29 8.64
CA THR A 167 -6.26 10.49 9.45
C THR A 167 -5.07 11.26 8.84
N GLU A 168 -5.19 12.57 8.66
CA GLU A 168 -4.15 13.35 7.99
C GLU A 168 -2.90 13.50 8.86
N GLU A 169 -3.08 13.67 10.17
CA GLU A 169 -1.98 13.88 11.12
C GLU A 169 -1.19 12.59 11.41
N GLU A 170 -1.90 11.51 11.73
CA GLU A 170 -1.29 10.27 12.21
C GLU A 170 -1.11 9.23 11.10
N GLY A 171 -1.89 9.34 10.01
CA GLY A 171 -1.83 8.44 8.87
C GLY A 171 -2.46 7.06 9.13
N PHE A 172 -3.28 6.88 10.17
CA PHE A 172 -3.97 5.61 10.39
C PHE A 172 -5.15 5.47 9.44
N ALA A 173 -5.35 4.27 8.91
CA ALA A 173 -6.54 3.98 8.13
C ALA A 173 -7.74 3.71 9.03
N TYR A 174 -8.88 4.30 8.66
CA TYR A 174 -10.16 3.95 9.26
C TYR A 174 -10.43 2.46 9.04
N ARG A 175 -11.02 1.81 10.05
CA ARG A 175 -11.52 0.45 9.91
C ARG A 175 -12.64 0.44 8.87
N LEU A 176 -12.81 -0.69 8.20
CA LEU A 176 -13.96 -0.89 7.34
C LEU A 176 -15.23 -0.79 8.18
N LEU A 177 -16.24 -0.11 7.65
CA LEU A 177 -17.54 0.03 8.30
C LEU A 177 -18.28 -1.32 8.40
N ASP A 178 -17.91 -2.28 7.56
CA ASP A 178 -18.48 -3.62 7.48
C ASP A 178 -17.47 -4.73 7.82
N GLU A 179 -17.98 -5.95 7.99
CA GLU A 179 -17.19 -7.17 8.19
C GLU A 179 -17.24 -8.12 6.98
N HIS A 180 -17.65 -7.63 5.81
CA HIS A 180 -17.83 -8.48 4.64
C HIS A 180 -16.49 -9.03 4.13
N PRO A 181 -16.44 -10.32 3.74
CA PRO A 181 -15.22 -10.92 3.21
C PRO A 181 -14.87 -10.28 1.87
N ARG A 182 -13.65 -9.75 1.80
CA ARG A 182 -13.01 -9.29 0.55
C ARG A 182 -12.05 -10.37 0.05
N PRO A 183 -11.85 -10.51 -1.27
CA PRO A 183 -10.83 -11.42 -1.79
C PRO A 183 -9.46 -11.10 -1.16
N PRO A 184 -8.69 -12.10 -0.71
CA PRO A 184 -7.32 -11.87 -0.25
C PRO A 184 -6.47 -11.33 -1.41
N LEU A 185 -5.42 -10.54 -1.09
CA LEU A 185 -4.57 -9.87 -2.08
C LEU A 185 -4.09 -10.79 -3.21
N TRP A 186 -3.72 -12.03 -2.89
CA TRP A 186 -3.21 -12.99 -3.88
C TRP A 186 -4.22 -13.37 -4.95
N GLU A 187 -5.52 -13.30 -4.68
CA GLU A 187 -6.57 -13.77 -5.60
C GLU A 187 -6.65 -12.91 -6.87
N PRO A 188 -6.89 -11.58 -6.79
CA PRO A 188 -6.84 -10.72 -7.96
C PRO A 188 -5.45 -10.67 -8.61
N VAL A 189 -4.37 -10.76 -7.81
CA VAL A 189 -2.98 -10.75 -8.32
C VAL A 189 -2.69 -11.99 -9.17
N LEU A 190 -3.14 -13.17 -8.75
CA LEU A 190 -2.96 -14.43 -9.50
C LEU A 190 -3.94 -14.60 -10.66
N ALA A 191 -5.03 -13.82 -10.72
CA ALA A 191 -6.04 -13.98 -11.76
C ALA A 191 -5.44 -13.90 -13.18
N ARG A 192 -4.50 -12.96 -13.40
CA ARG A 192 -3.79 -12.84 -14.67
C ARG A 192 -2.83 -14.01 -14.92
N GLY A 193 -2.08 -14.42 -13.90
CA GLY A 193 -1.17 -15.56 -13.99
C GLY A 193 -1.89 -16.87 -14.36
N ARG A 194 -3.06 -17.11 -13.76
CA ARG A 194 -3.91 -18.28 -14.09
C ARG A 194 -4.42 -18.24 -15.54
N ALA A 195 -4.81 -17.07 -16.02
CA ALA A 195 -5.21 -16.89 -17.42
C ALA A 195 -4.03 -17.11 -18.37
N ASP A 196 -2.86 -16.57 -18.06
CA ASP A 196 -1.64 -16.72 -18.86
C ASP A 196 -1.12 -18.17 -18.87
N LEU A 197 -1.18 -18.87 -17.74
CA LEU A 197 -0.86 -20.30 -17.65
C LEU A 197 -1.82 -21.15 -18.49
N THR A 198 -3.12 -20.84 -18.45
CA THR A 198 -4.13 -21.50 -19.29
C THR A 198 -3.85 -21.28 -20.77
N LEU A 199 -3.47 -20.05 -21.14
CA LEU A 199 -3.07 -19.72 -22.51
C LEU A 199 -1.85 -20.53 -22.94
N LEU A 200 -0.81 -20.58 -22.11
CA LEU A 200 0.41 -21.35 -22.40
C LEU A 200 0.13 -22.84 -22.63
N ARG A 201 -0.71 -23.46 -21.79
CA ARG A 201 -1.10 -24.88 -21.90
C ARG A 201 -1.93 -25.21 -23.14
N THR A 202 -2.71 -24.24 -23.62
CA THR A 202 -3.60 -24.43 -24.78
C THR A 202 -2.97 -24.01 -26.10
N SER A 203 -1.83 -23.30 -26.05
CA SER A 203 -1.11 -22.81 -27.22
C SER A 203 0.02 -23.75 -27.64
N ASP A 204 0.39 -23.68 -28.93
CA ASP A 204 1.58 -24.36 -29.41
C ASP A 204 2.84 -23.69 -28.84
N ARG A 205 3.94 -24.45 -28.73
CA ARG A 205 5.22 -23.94 -28.23
C ARG A 205 5.75 -22.72 -28.99
N ALA A 206 5.40 -22.58 -30.26
CA ALA A 206 5.75 -21.42 -31.09
C ALA A 206 5.09 -20.12 -30.62
N ASP A 207 4.00 -20.21 -29.85
CA ASP A 207 3.18 -19.09 -29.39
C ASP A 207 3.39 -18.78 -27.90
N TRP A 208 4.42 -19.35 -27.25
CA TRP A 208 4.73 -19.08 -25.84
C TRP A 208 5.42 -17.72 -25.61
N ASP A 209 6.08 -17.18 -26.64
CA ASP A 209 6.88 -15.95 -26.54
C ASP A 209 6.13 -14.71 -26.03
N PRO A 210 4.87 -14.44 -26.39
CA PRO A 210 4.15 -13.27 -25.88
C PRO A 210 3.95 -13.25 -24.36
N VAL A 211 3.91 -14.42 -23.71
CA VAL A 211 3.82 -14.53 -22.24
C VAL A 211 5.22 -14.62 -21.65
N ALA A 212 6.06 -15.52 -22.17
CA ALA A 212 7.36 -15.79 -21.60
C ALA A 212 8.40 -14.68 -21.87
N GLY A 213 8.19 -13.84 -22.88
CA GLY A 213 9.03 -12.67 -23.17
C GLY A 213 8.65 -11.43 -22.36
N ASP A 214 7.51 -11.43 -21.67
CA ASP A 214 7.09 -10.37 -20.76
C ASP A 214 7.46 -10.79 -19.32
N PRO A 215 8.41 -10.12 -18.64
CA PRO A 215 8.86 -10.53 -17.31
C PRO A 215 7.73 -10.61 -16.29
N VAL A 216 6.78 -9.67 -16.29
CA VAL A 216 5.69 -9.66 -15.31
C VAL A 216 4.75 -10.83 -15.54
N ARG A 217 4.35 -11.05 -16.79
CA ARG A 217 3.45 -12.16 -17.14
C ARG A 217 4.10 -13.52 -16.91
N ARG A 218 5.39 -13.65 -17.22
CA ARG A 218 6.17 -14.87 -16.99
C ARG A 218 6.23 -15.23 -15.50
N ARG A 219 6.57 -14.26 -14.63
CA ARG A 219 6.57 -14.44 -13.17
C ARG A 219 5.20 -14.89 -12.65
N LEU A 220 4.13 -14.25 -13.10
CA LEU A 220 2.76 -14.60 -12.71
C LEU A 220 2.33 -15.99 -13.18
N ALA A 221 2.73 -16.40 -14.38
CA ALA A 221 2.45 -17.75 -14.89
C ALA A 221 3.22 -18.82 -14.09
N LEU A 222 4.48 -18.55 -13.70
CA LEU A 222 5.26 -19.41 -12.82
C LEU A 222 4.61 -19.55 -11.43
N ARG A 223 4.20 -18.42 -10.83
CA ARG A 223 3.46 -18.44 -9.56
C ARG A 223 2.12 -19.16 -9.69
N ALA A 224 1.39 -19.00 -10.78
CA ALA A 224 0.18 -19.80 -10.99
C ALA A 224 0.48 -21.31 -11.10
N ALA A 225 1.58 -21.70 -11.77
CA ALA A 225 2.00 -23.08 -11.90
C ALA A 225 2.47 -23.68 -10.56
N GLN A 226 3.08 -22.87 -9.69
CA GLN A 226 3.43 -23.23 -8.31
C GLN A 226 2.21 -23.71 -7.52
N PHE A 227 1.04 -23.09 -7.66
CA PHE A 227 -0.13 -23.51 -6.88
C PHE A 227 -0.94 -24.61 -7.57
N ASP A 228 -0.91 -24.68 -8.90
CA ASP A 228 -1.69 -25.67 -9.65
C ASP A 228 -1.01 -27.05 -9.78
N ARG A 229 0.34 -27.08 -9.83
CA ARG A 229 1.17 -28.31 -9.84
C ARG A 229 0.77 -29.35 -10.90
N ALA A 230 0.38 -28.93 -12.09
CA ALA A 230 -0.01 -29.86 -13.15
C ALA A 230 1.19 -30.65 -13.69
N GLU A 231 1.12 -31.99 -13.64
CA GLU A 231 2.18 -32.88 -14.13
C GLU A 231 2.51 -32.69 -15.62
N SER A 232 1.55 -32.18 -16.41
CA SER A 232 1.71 -31.94 -17.85
C SER A 232 2.59 -30.74 -18.21
N ASP A 233 2.99 -29.93 -17.22
CA ASP A 233 3.63 -28.64 -17.48
C ASP A 233 5.15 -28.72 -17.67
N LEU A 234 5.78 -29.90 -17.58
CA LEU A 234 7.25 -30.03 -17.58
C LEU A 234 7.93 -29.31 -18.76
N ASP A 235 7.43 -29.51 -19.99
CA ASP A 235 8.01 -28.85 -21.18
C ASP A 235 7.82 -27.33 -21.18
N LEU A 236 6.70 -26.86 -20.61
CA LEU A 236 6.44 -25.44 -20.39
C LEU A 236 7.37 -24.87 -19.32
N LEU A 237 7.53 -25.55 -18.19
CA LEU A 237 8.41 -25.13 -17.09
C LEU A 237 9.88 -25.05 -17.55
N ARG A 238 10.35 -26.02 -18.33
CA ARG A 238 11.68 -25.99 -18.98
C ARG A 238 11.85 -24.76 -19.89
N TYR A 239 10.77 -24.28 -20.49
CA TYR A 239 10.81 -23.09 -21.34
C TYR A 239 10.86 -21.81 -20.52
N LEU A 240 9.99 -21.68 -19.51
CA LEU A 240 9.95 -20.53 -18.61
C LEU A 240 11.27 -20.39 -17.84
N LEU A 241 11.85 -21.51 -17.37
CA LEU A 241 13.16 -21.53 -16.71
C LEU A 241 14.27 -20.92 -17.57
N ARG A 242 14.33 -21.27 -18.88
CA ARG A 242 15.30 -20.67 -19.80
C ARG A 242 15.06 -19.19 -20.07
N ARG A 243 13.83 -18.72 -19.90
CA ARG A 243 13.50 -17.29 -20.07
C ARG A 243 13.81 -16.51 -18.80
N GLU A 244 13.74 -17.14 -17.64
CA GLU A 244 14.13 -16.48 -16.38
C GLU A 244 15.63 -16.22 -16.27
N THR A 245 16.51 -16.94 -16.98
CA THR A 245 17.95 -16.64 -17.00
C THR A 245 18.31 -15.31 -17.65
N GLU A 246 17.36 -14.66 -18.31
CA GLU A 246 17.51 -13.26 -18.75
C GLU A 246 17.64 -12.30 -17.55
N SER A 247 17.16 -12.73 -16.38
CA SER A 247 17.35 -12.11 -15.07
C SER A 247 18.45 -12.86 -14.30
N SER A 248 19.18 -12.16 -13.42
CA SER A 248 20.06 -12.82 -12.44
C SER A 248 19.23 -13.69 -11.46
N MET A 249 19.80 -14.17 -10.36
CA MET A 249 19.09 -14.99 -9.38
C MET A 249 17.89 -14.27 -8.74
N THR A 250 16.68 -14.58 -9.21
CA THR A 250 15.40 -14.16 -8.63
C THR A 250 14.68 -15.33 -7.97
N ASP A 251 13.68 -15.02 -7.13
CA ASP A 251 12.81 -16.04 -6.54
C ASP A 251 12.06 -16.82 -7.61
N GLU A 252 11.61 -16.18 -8.70
CA GLU A 252 10.96 -16.88 -9.81
C GLU A 252 11.90 -17.77 -10.63
N LEU A 253 13.18 -17.40 -10.79
CA LEU A 253 14.18 -18.28 -11.41
C LEU A 253 14.38 -19.53 -10.55
N ARG A 254 14.54 -19.35 -9.24
CA ARG A 254 14.69 -20.47 -8.30
C ARG A 254 13.43 -21.34 -8.27
N LEU A 255 12.25 -20.73 -8.24
CA LEU A 255 10.97 -21.43 -8.32
C LEU A 255 10.88 -22.26 -9.60
N ALA A 256 11.19 -21.69 -10.76
CA ALA A 256 11.17 -22.42 -12.03
C ALA A 256 12.10 -23.64 -12.01
N ALA A 257 13.31 -23.50 -11.45
CA ALA A 257 14.27 -24.60 -11.31
C ALA A 257 13.73 -25.70 -10.38
N VAL A 258 13.13 -25.33 -9.24
CA VAL A 258 12.49 -26.25 -8.30
C VAL A 258 11.32 -26.97 -8.95
N LEU A 259 10.44 -26.25 -9.66
CA LEU A 259 9.29 -26.84 -10.35
C LEU A 259 9.72 -27.87 -11.41
N VAL A 260 10.78 -27.61 -12.18
CA VAL A 260 11.36 -28.59 -13.10
C VAL A 260 11.93 -29.80 -12.33
N GLY A 261 12.72 -29.56 -11.29
CA GLY A 261 13.34 -30.63 -10.48
C GLY A 261 12.32 -31.56 -9.82
N ARG A 262 11.14 -31.04 -9.45
CA ARG A 262 10.05 -31.82 -8.85
C ARG A 262 9.44 -32.89 -9.77
N HIS A 263 9.72 -32.86 -11.07
CA HIS A 263 9.34 -33.97 -11.96
C HIS A 263 10.31 -35.16 -11.89
N GLY A 264 11.49 -34.99 -11.28
CA GLY A 264 12.46 -36.06 -11.08
C GLY A 264 13.10 -36.63 -12.35
N ASP A 265 12.97 -35.93 -13.47
CA ASP A 265 13.58 -36.32 -14.73
C ASP A 265 15.06 -35.92 -14.73
N VAL A 266 15.95 -36.90 -14.55
CA VAL A 266 17.42 -36.68 -14.58
C VAL A 266 17.92 -36.10 -15.91
N GLY A 267 17.11 -36.19 -16.98
CA GLY A 267 17.36 -35.49 -18.25
C GLY A 267 17.38 -33.96 -18.12
N ASP A 268 16.85 -33.40 -17.03
CA ASP A 268 16.86 -31.96 -16.75
C ASP A 268 18.11 -31.46 -16.04
N LEU A 269 18.95 -32.34 -15.48
CA LEU A 269 20.19 -31.93 -14.81
C LEU A 269 21.07 -31.04 -15.73
N PRO A 270 21.32 -31.37 -17.02
CA PRO A 270 22.08 -30.48 -17.90
C PRO A 270 21.48 -29.08 -18.04
N LEU A 271 20.15 -28.95 -18.07
CA LEU A 271 19.48 -27.64 -18.13
C LEU A 271 19.63 -26.87 -16.81
N LEU A 272 19.45 -27.54 -15.67
CA LEU A 272 19.62 -26.92 -14.35
C LEU A 272 21.06 -26.42 -14.14
N TYR A 273 22.05 -27.17 -14.63
CA TYR A 273 23.45 -26.74 -14.64
C TYR A 273 23.71 -25.60 -15.63
N GLU A 274 23.12 -25.62 -16.83
CA GLU A 274 23.21 -24.51 -17.78
C GLU A 274 22.72 -23.20 -17.14
N VAL A 275 21.57 -23.24 -16.47
CA VAL A 275 20.98 -22.11 -15.73
C VAL A 275 21.90 -21.67 -14.60
N ARG A 276 22.39 -22.60 -13.77
CA ARG A 276 23.28 -22.32 -12.64
C ARG A 276 24.56 -21.60 -13.07
N GLU A 277 25.09 -21.89 -14.26
CA GLU A 277 26.35 -21.31 -14.74
C GLU A 277 26.16 -19.99 -15.52
N THR A 278 24.96 -19.38 -15.48
CA THR A 278 24.68 -18.14 -16.21
C THR A 278 25.47 -16.96 -15.65
N ASP A 279 25.53 -16.80 -14.33
CA ASP A 279 26.29 -15.78 -13.63
C ASP A 279 26.66 -16.20 -12.19
N PHE A 280 27.31 -15.30 -11.44
CA PHE A 280 27.76 -15.61 -10.08
C PHE A 280 26.59 -15.81 -9.10
N ASP A 281 25.56 -14.98 -9.18
CA ASP A 281 24.44 -15.02 -8.24
C ASP A 281 23.60 -16.28 -8.47
N THR A 282 23.39 -16.65 -9.73
CA THR A 282 22.73 -17.89 -10.14
C THR A 282 23.50 -19.12 -9.69
N HIS A 283 24.84 -19.09 -9.83
CA HIS A 283 25.70 -20.16 -9.34
C HIS A 283 25.58 -20.35 -7.82
N CYS A 284 25.59 -19.25 -7.07
CA CYS A 284 25.43 -19.29 -5.62
C CYS A 284 24.04 -19.78 -5.21
N GLY A 285 22.99 -19.23 -5.81
CA GLY A 285 21.61 -19.51 -5.42
C GLY A 285 21.08 -20.88 -5.86
N LEU A 286 21.74 -21.57 -6.79
CA LEU A 286 21.47 -22.97 -7.16
C LEU A 286 22.67 -23.89 -6.85
N SER A 287 23.52 -23.51 -5.90
CA SER A 287 24.74 -24.26 -5.58
C SER A 287 24.50 -25.69 -5.07
N GLU A 288 23.30 -25.96 -4.55
CA GLU A 288 22.89 -27.23 -3.98
C GLU A 288 22.28 -28.21 -5.00
N ILE A 289 22.22 -27.85 -6.29
CA ILE A 289 21.77 -28.79 -7.34
C ILE A 289 22.62 -30.08 -7.29
N PRO A 290 21.99 -31.27 -7.37
CA PRO A 290 22.71 -32.54 -7.36
C PRO A 290 23.73 -32.69 -8.50
N GLU A 291 24.87 -33.31 -8.20
CA GLU A 291 25.99 -33.50 -9.13
C GLU A 291 25.61 -34.22 -10.44
N PRO A 292 26.32 -33.97 -11.56
CA PRO A 292 26.09 -34.71 -12.80
C PRO A 292 26.25 -36.22 -12.58
N GLY A 293 25.18 -36.98 -12.82
CA GLY A 293 25.12 -38.42 -12.56
C GLY A 293 24.33 -38.81 -11.31
N ALA A 294 23.78 -37.84 -10.58
CA ALA A 294 22.77 -38.06 -9.54
C ALA A 294 21.56 -38.83 -10.08
N ASP A 295 20.90 -39.58 -9.20
CA ASP A 295 19.69 -40.32 -9.55
C ASP A 295 18.42 -39.46 -9.40
N ALA A 296 17.29 -39.98 -9.86
CA ALA A 296 16.00 -39.28 -9.78
C ALA A 296 15.58 -38.98 -8.34
N ALA A 297 15.96 -39.83 -7.37
CA ALA A 297 15.59 -39.64 -5.97
C ALA A 297 16.40 -38.52 -5.30
N GLU A 298 17.64 -38.30 -5.73
CA GLU A 298 18.45 -37.15 -5.30
C GLU A 298 17.91 -35.84 -5.87
N LEU A 299 17.54 -35.81 -7.16
CA LEU A 299 16.92 -34.63 -7.79
C LEU A 299 15.59 -34.25 -7.15
N LEU A 300 14.71 -35.24 -6.94
CA LEU A 300 13.42 -35.02 -6.29
C LEU A 300 13.58 -34.48 -4.87
N ARG A 301 14.48 -35.07 -4.08
CA ARG A 301 14.69 -34.66 -2.69
C ARG A 301 15.19 -33.22 -2.59
N TRP A 302 16.17 -32.84 -3.42
CA TRP A 302 16.64 -31.46 -3.51
C TRP A 302 15.49 -30.49 -3.82
N ALA A 303 14.67 -30.83 -4.82
CA ALA A 303 13.55 -29.97 -5.22
C ALA A 303 12.47 -29.90 -4.13
N GLU A 304 12.14 -31.01 -3.47
CA GLU A 304 11.15 -31.05 -2.39
C GLU A 304 11.59 -30.28 -1.15
N GLU A 305 12.86 -30.42 -0.73
CA GLU A 305 13.41 -29.70 0.42
C GLU A 305 13.40 -28.17 0.20
N LEU A 306 13.78 -27.72 -1.00
CA LEU A 306 13.72 -26.30 -1.38
C LEU A 306 12.28 -25.80 -1.50
N ASP A 307 11.39 -26.58 -2.08
CA ASP A 307 9.98 -26.21 -2.24
C ASP A 307 9.29 -26.07 -0.89
N GLU A 308 9.53 -26.99 0.05
CA GLU A 308 9.02 -26.92 1.43
C GLU A 308 9.58 -25.72 2.19
N TRP A 309 10.86 -25.38 1.98
CA TRP A 309 11.50 -24.27 2.68
C TRP A 309 11.12 -22.88 2.13
N MET A 310 10.85 -22.75 0.82
CA MET A 310 10.71 -21.44 0.17
C MET A 310 9.35 -21.13 -0.46
N PHE A 311 8.62 -22.12 -0.99
CA PHE A 311 7.54 -21.85 -1.95
C PHE A 311 6.19 -22.45 -1.52
N GLY A 312 6.15 -23.73 -1.18
CA GLY A 312 4.90 -24.40 -0.78
C GLY A 312 3.82 -24.41 -1.86
N THR A 313 2.57 -24.66 -1.44
CA THR A 313 1.43 -24.88 -2.36
C THR A 313 0.18 -24.07 -2.02
N ASP A 314 0.15 -23.36 -0.90
CA ASP A 314 -0.95 -22.47 -0.54
C ASP A 314 -0.53 -21.02 -0.78
N PRO A 315 -1.23 -20.25 -1.65
CA PRO A 315 -0.92 -18.84 -1.86
C PRO A 315 -1.09 -17.98 -0.60
N ALA A 316 -1.82 -18.44 0.42
CA ALA A 316 -1.96 -17.74 1.69
C ALA A 316 -0.70 -17.81 2.56
N ASP A 317 0.19 -18.78 2.34
CA ASP A 317 1.45 -18.94 3.09
C ASP A 317 2.58 -18.05 2.54
N GLU A 318 2.42 -17.52 1.32
CA GLU A 318 3.40 -16.64 0.70
C GLU A 318 3.51 -15.30 1.47
N PRO A 319 4.74 -14.76 1.64
CA PRO A 319 4.93 -13.48 2.28
C PRO A 319 4.12 -12.36 1.61
N LEU A 320 3.65 -11.40 2.41
CA LEU A 320 2.97 -10.21 1.90
C LEU A 320 3.79 -9.51 0.80
N ALA A 321 5.11 -9.50 0.93
CA ALA A 321 6.05 -8.94 -0.04
C ALA A 321 5.88 -9.51 -1.44
N THR A 322 5.72 -10.84 -1.58
CA THR A 322 5.50 -11.51 -2.87
C THR A 322 4.28 -10.90 -3.58
N TRP A 323 3.18 -10.74 -2.84
CA TRP A 323 1.92 -10.30 -3.42
C TRP A 323 1.87 -8.80 -3.69
N THR A 324 2.39 -7.98 -2.79
CA THR A 324 2.48 -6.53 -3.03
C THR A 324 3.43 -6.23 -4.18
N GLU A 325 4.51 -7.02 -4.33
CA GLU A 325 5.44 -6.83 -5.42
C GLU A 325 4.79 -7.06 -6.78
N LEU A 326 4.18 -8.24 -6.94
CA LEU A 326 3.46 -8.64 -8.14
C LEU A 326 2.25 -7.76 -8.43
N ALA A 327 1.58 -7.23 -7.41
CA ALA A 327 0.49 -6.27 -7.59
C ALA A 327 1.00 -4.95 -8.21
N LEU A 328 2.09 -4.39 -7.68
CA LEU A 328 2.67 -3.15 -8.19
C LEU A 328 3.23 -3.33 -9.61
N ASP A 329 3.86 -4.46 -9.91
CA ASP A 329 4.37 -4.77 -11.25
C ASP A 329 3.24 -4.91 -12.30
N GLN A 330 2.04 -5.29 -11.87
CA GLN A 330 0.83 -5.32 -12.70
C GLN A 330 0.10 -3.96 -12.79
N GLY A 331 0.56 -2.94 -12.07
CA GLY A 331 -0.13 -1.66 -11.95
C GLY A 331 -1.37 -1.69 -11.05
N MET A 332 -1.53 -2.72 -10.20
CA MET A 332 -2.57 -2.80 -9.17
C MET A 332 -2.15 -2.00 -7.92
N THR A 333 -1.79 -0.73 -8.12
CA THR A 333 -1.12 0.10 -7.11
C THR A 333 -1.98 0.33 -5.86
N GLU A 334 -3.27 0.65 -6.01
CA GLU A 334 -4.14 0.88 -4.85
C GLU A 334 -4.31 -0.38 -4.02
N LEU A 335 -4.43 -1.55 -4.67
CA LEU A 335 -4.55 -2.83 -3.99
C LEU A 335 -3.30 -3.15 -3.15
N ALA A 336 -2.10 -2.93 -3.70
CA ALA A 336 -0.86 -3.07 -2.95
C ALA A 336 -0.75 -2.04 -1.82
N ARG A 337 -1.09 -0.77 -2.10
CA ARG A 337 -1.02 0.32 -1.11
C ARG A 337 -1.87 0.03 0.11
N VAL A 338 -3.12 -0.42 -0.07
CA VAL A 338 -4.00 -0.77 1.05
C VAL A 338 -3.38 -1.87 1.90
N ALA A 339 -2.89 -2.95 1.29
CA ALA A 339 -2.27 -4.04 2.03
C ALA A 339 -1.03 -3.57 2.83
N LEU A 340 -0.20 -2.69 2.25
CA LEU A 340 0.96 -2.10 2.93
C LEU A 340 0.56 -1.17 4.08
N ILE A 341 -0.48 -0.34 3.90
CA ILE A 341 -1.00 0.54 4.95
C ILE A 341 -1.54 -0.29 6.12
N ARG A 342 -2.35 -1.31 5.85
CA ARG A 342 -2.89 -2.21 6.89
C ARG A 342 -1.77 -2.92 7.65
N ALA A 343 -0.76 -3.42 6.94
CA ALA A 343 0.41 -4.04 7.56
C ALA A 343 1.24 -3.07 8.41
N LEU A 344 1.30 -1.78 8.02
CA LEU A 344 1.95 -0.75 8.81
C LEU A 344 1.14 -0.41 10.07
N ASP A 345 -0.18 -0.26 9.93
CA ASP A 345 -1.09 0.01 11.05
C ASP A 345 -1.03 -1.09 12.10
N GLU A 346 -1.00 -2.35 11.70
CA GLU A 346 -0.80 -3.49 12.61
C GLU A 346 0.46 -3.35 13.47
N VAL A 347 1.59 -3.00 12.85
CA VAL A 347 2.87 -2.83 13.56
C VAL A 347 2.82 -1.61 14.49
N PHE A 348 2.15 -0.54 14.10
CA PHE A 348 1.97 0.63 14.95
C PHE A 348 1.10 0.32 16.18
N MET A 349 0.03 -0.44 15.99
CA MET A 349 -0.89 -0.84 17.06
C MET A 349 -0.27 -1.90 17.98
N ASP A 350 0.55 -2.79 17.44
CA ASP A 350 1.26 -3.82 18.19
C ASP A 350 2.72 -3.98 17.74
N GLN A 351 3.62 -3.23 18.37
CA GLN A 351 5.06 -3.34 18.13
C GLN A 351 5.65 -4.70 18.57
N SER A 352 4.90 -5.54 19.30
CA SER A 352 5.36 -6.89 19.64
C SER A 352 5.52 -7.78 18.41
N LEU A 353 4.84 -7.44 17.30
CA LEU A 353 4.99 -8.07 15.99
C LEU A 353 6.40 -7.92 15.40
N LEU A 354 7.22 -7.00 15.92
CA LEU A 354 8.61 -6.83 15.53
C LEU A 354 9.57 -7.73 16.33
N ARG A 355 9.10 -8.52 17.30
CA ARG A 355 9.99 -9.35 18.12
C ARG A 355 10.38 -10.62 17.37
N ARG A 356 11.66 -10.97 17.43
CA ARG A 356 12.15 -12.21 16.80
C ARG A 356 11.59 -13.46 17.49
N PRO A 357 11.12 -14.46 16.73
CA PRO A 357 10.87 -15.79 17.26
C PRO A 357 12.17 -16.38 17.84
N GLY A 358 12.24 -16.51 19.17
CA GLY A 358 13.39 -17.09 19.88
C GLY A 358 14.30 -16.09 20.60
N ASP A 359 14.17 -14.79 20.33
CA ASP A 359 14.82 -13.74 21.11
C ASP A 359 13.86 -12.53 21.28
N PRO A 360 13.00 -12.57 22.32
CA PRO A 360 12.02 -11.51 22.56
C PRO A 360 12.64 -10.17 22.94
N THR A 361 13.95 -10.12 23.21
CA THR A 361 14.65 -8.89 23.55
C THR A 361 15.16 -8.14 22.32
N ARG A 362 15.19 -8.81 21.16
CA ARG A 362 15.66 -8.22 19.91
C ARG A 362 14.51 -7.97 18.94
N LEU A 363 14.49 -6.75 18.41
CA LEU A 363 13.56 -6.36 17.36
C LEU A 363 14.11 -6.72 15.98
N GLU A 364 13.23 -7.17 15.09
CA GLU A 364 13.44 -7.36 13.67
C GLU A 364 12.77 -6.20 12.92
N THR A 365 13.55 -5.13 12.76
CA THR A 365 13.10 -3.87 12.18
C THR A 365 13.12 -3.85 10.65
N SER A 366 13.64 -4.90 10.00
CA SER A 366 13.68 -5.07 8.53
C SER A 366 12.30 -4.99 7.88
N ARG A 367 11.24 -5.40 8.58
CA ARG A 367 9.86 -5.24 8.09
C ARG A 367 9.50 -3.77 7.88
N LEU A 368 9.98 -2.86 8.74
CA LEU A 368 9.68 -1.43 8.62
C LEU A 368 10.45 -0.76 7.48
N SER A 369 11.72 -1.11 7.28
CA SER A 369 12.48 -0.60 6.13
C SER A 369 11.92 -1.10 4.80
N TRP A 370 11.49 -2.36 4.75
CA TRP A 370 10.76 -2.91 3.61
C TRP A 370 9.43 -2.18 3.36
N LEU A 371 8.60 -1.99 4.39
CA LEU A 371 7.35 -1.24 4.27
C LEU A 371 7.59 0.19 3.75
N ALA A 372 8.60 0.89 4.28
CA ALA A 372 8.95 2.23 3.82
C ALA A 372 9.30 2.26 2.32
N ALA A 373 10.12 1.30 1.87
CA ALA A 373 10.52 1.19 0.47
C ALA A 373 9.34 0.85 -0.46
N GLU A 374 8.48 -0.10 -0.08
CA GLU A 374 7.33 -0.49 -0.90
C GLU A 374 6.23 0.59 -0.95
N LEU A 375 6.01 1.31 0.15
CA LEU A 375 5.10 2.46 0.16
C LEU A 375 5.62 3.61 -0.72
N GLU A 376 6.94 3.86 -0.70
CA GLU A 376 7.58 4.82 -1.62
C GLU A 376 7.43 4.36 -3.09
N ARG A 377 7.61 3.07 -3.36
CA ARG A 377 7.39 2.47 -4.69
C ARG A 377 5.95 2.56 -5.15
N ALA A 378 4.98 2.44 -4.23
CA ALA A 378 3.56 2.64 -4.47
C ALA A 378 3.16 4.13 -4.61
N GLY A 379 4.11 5.05 -4.44
CA GLY A 379 3.91 6.51 -4.52
C GLY A 379 3.32 7.15 -3.26
N ASP A 380 3.14 6.40 -2.18
CA ASP A 380 2.59 6.92 -0.91
C ASP A 380 3.72 7.41 0.01
N LEU A 381 4.28 8.56 -0.37
CA LEU A 381 5.38 9.19 0.37
C LEU A 381 5.03 9.50 1.84
N PRO A 382 3.82 9.97 2.20
CA PRO A 382 3.45 10.15 3.60
C PRO A 382 3.51 8.86 4.42
N GLN A 383 2.99 7.74 3.90
CA GLN A 383 3.04 6.45 4.61
C GLN A 383 4.45 5.88 4.64
N ALA A 384 5.23 6.04 3.55
CA ALA A 384 6.64 5.69 3.54
C ALA A 384 7.43 6.43 4.63
N LEU A 385 7.19 7.74 4.78
CA LEU A 385 7.79 8.56 5.82
C LEU A 385 7.35 8.11 7.22
N ARG A 386 6.09 7.74 7.40
CA ARG A 386 5.57 7.19 8.65
C ARG A 386 6.28 5.90 9.05
N ALA A 387 6.44 4.96 8.12
CA ALA A 387 7.22 3.74 8.33
C ALA A 387 8.70 4.05 8.64
N GLN A 388 9.33 4.95 7.88
CA GLN A 388 10.73 5.34 8.09
C GLN A 388 10.98 5.99 9.45
N ARG A 389 10.05 6.80 9.96
CA ARG A 389 10.17 7.42 11.29
C ARG A 389 10.17 6.38 12.40
N LEU A 390 9.26 5.41 12.32
CA LEU A 390 9.23 4.30 13.28
C LEU A 390 10.51 3.46 13.15
N HIS A 391 10.94 3.15 11.93
CA HIS A 391 12.19 2.43 11.69
C HIS A 391 13.40 3.14 12.32
N THR A 392 13.53 4.44 12.08
CA THR A 392 14.63 5.28 12.58
C THR A 392 14.65 5.34 14.10
N ALA A 393 13.48 5.42 14.74
CA ALA A 393 13.37 5.49 16.20
C ALA A 393 13.83 4.21 16.91
N LEU A 394 13.77 3.06 16.23
CA LEU A 394 14.13 1.76 16.77
C LEU A 394 15.60 1.36 16.53
N GLN A 395 16.38 2.19 15.84
CA GLN A 395 17.80 1.89 15.61
C GLN A 395 18.66 2.13 16.84
N GLU A 396 19.63 1.25 17.07
CA GLU A 396 20.46 1.28 18.27
C GLU A 396 21.87 1.85 18.02
N THR A 397 22.54 1.42 16.95
CA THR A 397 23.91 1.84 16.64
C THR A 397 23.94 3.25 16.06
N ALA A 398 25.03 3.99 16.30
CA ALA A 398 25.20 5.32 15.73
C ALA A 398 25.21 5.29 14.19
N TRP A 399 25.82 4.24 13.60
CA TRP A 399 25.80 4.01 12.15
C TRP A 399 24.36 3.87 11.62
N ASP A 400 23.57 2.96 12.18
CA ASP A 400 22.20 2.71 11.70
C ASP A 400 21.31 3.94 11.93
N ARG A 401 21.42 4.59 13.09
CA ARG A 401 20.69 5.84 13.37
C ARG A 401 20.99 6.93 12.35
N ILE A 402 22.25 7.11 11.94
CA ILE A 402 22.60 8.11 10.93
C ILE A 402 22.09 7.69 9.54
N SER A 403 22.24 6.41 9.18
CA SER A 403 21.76 5.89 7.90
C SER A 403 20.26 6.11 7.75
N GLU A 404 19.49 5.65 8.73
CA GLU A 404 18.03 5.74 8.70
C GLU A 404 17.52 7.17 8.85
N ARG A 405 18.20 8.01 9.64
CA ARG A 405 17.84 9.43 9.76
C ARG A 405 18.16 10.23 8.49
N ARG A 406 19.17 9.82 7.70
CA ARG A 406 19.40 10.40 6.37
C ARG A 406 18.23 10.08 5.45
N ASP A 407 17.78 8.83 5.45
CA ASP A 407 16.65 8.41 4.61
C ASP A 407 15.33 9.04 5.08
N GLN A 408 15.15 9.25 6.38
CA GLN A 408 14.07 10.06 6.93
C GLN A 408 14.14 11.51 6.42
N ALA A 409 15.30 12.18 6.49
CA ALA A 409 15.45 13.55 6.01
C ALA A 409 15.17 13.68 4.50
N ARG A 410 15.57 12.68 3.72
CA ARG A 410 15.24 12.58 2.29
C ARG A 410 13.72 12.55 2.09
N LEU A 411 13.03 11.67 2.80
CA LEU A 411 11.57 11.52 2.73
C LEU A 411 10.85 12.79 3.20
N GLU A 412 11.29 13.40 4.31
CA GLU A 412 10.76 14.68 4.80
C GLU A 412 10.90 15.78 3.75
N ARG A 413 12.05 15.86 3.08
CA ARG A 413 12.28 16.82 2.00
C ARG A 413 11.33 16.60 0.82
N VAL A 414 11.20 15.37 0.32
CA VAL A 414 10.32 15.11 -0.84
C VAL A 414 8.83 15.23 -0.50
N CYS A 415 8.45 15.04 0.76
CA CYS A 415 7.12 15.36 1.29
C CYS A 415 6.89 16.85 1.56
N GLY A 416 7.88 17.71 1.33
CA GLY A 416 7.78 19.16 1.60
C GLY A 416 7.87 19.54 3.08
N GLN A 417 8.21 18.61 3.97
CA GLN A 417 8.40 18.82 5.40
C GLN A 417 9.82 19.35 5.69
N LEU A 418 10.14 20.50 5.07
CA LEU A 418 11.49 21.08 5.10
C LEU A 418 12.00 21.41 6.52
N PRO A 419 11.19 21.94 7.45
CA PRO A 419 11.64 22.15 8.83
C PRO A 419 12.08 20.86 9.52
N GLN A 420 11.30 19.79 9.38
CA GLN A 420 11.60 18.47 9.94
C GLN A 420 12.88 17.89 9.32
N ALA A 421 13.06 18.04 8.00
CA ALA A 421 14.28 17.60 7.33
C ALA A 421 15.54 18.32 7.86
N ILE A 422 15.43 19.63 8.19
CA ILE A 422 16.53 20.39 8.82
C ILE A 422 16.88 19.79 10.19
N ASP A 423 15.87 19.52 11.01
CA ASP A 423 16.04 18.96 12.36
C ASP A 423 16.67 17.56 12.29
N SER A 424 16.23 16.71 11.36
CA SER A 424 16.79 15.39 11.11
C SER A 424 18.28 15.47 10.74
N LEU A 425 18.65 16.36 9.81
CA LEU A 425 20.07 16.56 9.44
C LEU A 425 20.88 17.20 10.58
N ALA A 426 20.29 18.07 11.39
CA ALA A 426 20.94 18.61 12.58
C ALA A 426 21.26 17.52 13.60
N ALA A 427 20.34 16.58 13.80
CA ALA A 427 20.54 15.48 14.72
C ALA A 427 21.57 14.45 14.19
N ILE A 428 21.72 14.30 12.86
CA ILE A 428 22.85 13.54 12.28
C ILE A 428 24.17 14.19 12.68
N ARG A 429 24.31 15.52 12.57
CA ARG A 429 25.55 16.21 12.95
C ARG A 429 25.87 16.06 14.45
N ALA A 430 24.85 16.10 15.30
CA ALA A 430 25.01 15.83 16.72
C ALA A 430 25.54 14.41 16.98
N LEU A 431 25.01 13.40 16.29
CA LEU A 431 25.48 12.01 16.39
C LEU A 431 26.89 11.81 15.83
N LEU A 432 27.28 12.53 14.77
CA LEU A 432 28.65 12.51 14.26
C LEU A 432 29.65 13.07 15.29
N ALA A 433 29.26 14.08 16.05
CA ALA A 433 30.09 14.70 17.08
C ALA A 433 30.19 13.87 18.36
N ASP A 434 29.11 13.18 18.74
CA ASP A 434 29.04 12.32 19.92
C ASP A 434 28.26 11.02 19.60
N PRO A 435 28.91 10.02 19.01
CA PRO A 435 28.23 8.79 18.55
C PRO A 435 27.77 7.88 19.69
N GLY A 436 28.38 7.97 20.87
CA GLY A 436 28.10 7.05 21.98
C GLY A 436 28.57 5.60 21.77
N ASP A 437 29.11 5.25 20.59
CA ASP A 437 29.71 3.96 20.27
C ASP A 437 30.85 4.09 19.22
N ASP A 438 31.54 2.98 18.93
CA ASP A 438 32.67 2.93 17.99
C ASP A 438 32.28 2.66 16.53
N SER A 439 30.98 2.55 16.21
CA SER A 439 30.50 2.15 14.87
C SER A 439 30.88 3.16 13.78
N LEU A 440 31.12 4.42 14.14
CA LEU A 440 31.48 5.48 13.20
C LEU A 440 32.98 5.61 12.95
N ARG A 441 33.85 4.75 13.49
CA ARG A 441 35.32 4.92 13.42
C ARG A 441 35.90 5.26 12.04
N TYR A 442 35.27 4.80 10.95
CA TYR A 442 35.73 5.00 9.57
C TYR A 442 34.73 5.75 8.68
N TRP A 443 33.76 6.46 9.26
CA TRP A 443 32.66 7.09 8.51
C TRP A 443 33.14 8.07 7.42
N THR A 444 34.30 8.70 7.63
CA THR A 444 34.94 9.64 6.69
C THR A 444 35.71 8.98 5.53
N GLN A 445 35.96 7.66 5.59
CA GLN A 445 36.76 6.90 4.62
C GLN A 445 35.91 6.01 3.71
N VAL A 446 34.61 5.91 3.98
CA VAL A 446 33.64 5.10 3.25
C VAL A 446 32.58 6.02 2.62
N ASN A 447 31.78 5.49 1.69
CA ASN A 447 30.75 6.27 0.98
C ASN A 447 29.69 6.90 1.91
N PHE A 448 29.66 6.52 3.18
CA PHE A 448 28.70 7.00 4.17
C PHE A 448 28.72 8.52 4.36
N GLY A 449 29.90 9.10 4.63
CA GLY A 449 30.02 10.56 4.78
C GLY A 449 29.65 11.34 3.51
N ARG A 450 29.88 10.74 2.33
CA ARG A 450 29.44 11.29 1.04
C ARG A 450 27.91 11.38 0.97
N PHE A 451 27.19 10.32 1.31
CA PHE A 451 25.72 10.32 1.25
C PHE A 451 25.10 11.35 2.20
N ILE A 452 25.71 11.56 3.38
CA ILE A 452 25.26 12.59 4.33
C ILE A 452 25.41 13.99 3.72
N ALA A 453 26.56 14.28 3.10
CA ALA A 453 26.80 15.57 2.45
C ALA A 453 25.88 15.80 1.24
N GLU A 454 25.66 14.77 0.41
CA GLU A 454 24.73 14.84 -0.73
C GLU A 454 23.32 15.27 -0.30
N GLU A 455 22.80 14.71 0.79
CA GLU A 455 21.47 15.08 1.30
C GLU A 455 21.43 16.50 1.89
N HIS A 456 22.52 16.98 2.52
CA HIS A 456 22.61 18.38 2.98
C HIS A 456 22.56 19.37 1.80
N TYR A 457 23.26 19.09 0.70
CA TYR A 457 23.20 19.92 -0.51
C TYR A 457 21.82 19.85 -1.17
N ALA A 458 21.20 18.67 -1.22
CA ALA A 458 19.85 18.50 -1.76
C ALA A 458 18.80 19.33 -1.00
N LEU A 459 18.81 19.28 0.34
CA LEU A 459 17.91 20.10 1.17
C LEU A 459 18.23 21.59 1.07
N THR A 460 19.50 21.97 0.93
CA THR A 460 19.88 23.37 0.70
C THR A 460 19.21 23.92 -0.56
N ARG A 461 19.23 23.16 -1.65
CA ARG A 461 18.56 23.54 -2.91
C ARG A 461 17.05 23.64 -2.74
N ALA A 462 16.42 22.69 -2.05
CA ALA A 462 14.99 22.72 -1.78
C ALA A 462 14.58 23.96 -0.95
N LEU A 463 15.42 24.39 0.01
CA LEU A 463 15.20 25.61 0.78
C LEU A 463 15.31 26.88 -0.09
N VAL A 464 16.25 26.93 -1.04
CA VAL A 464 16.31 28.03 -2.01
C VAL A 464 15.06 28.07 -2.87
N ASP A 465 14.63 26.92 -3.38
CA ASP A 465 13.44 26.81 -4.23
C ASP A 465 12.15 27.18 -3.48
N ALA A 466 12.13 26.97 -2.16
CA ALA A 466 11.05 27.38 -1.25
C ALA A 466 11.18 28.81 -0.70
N ASP A 467 12.14 29.62 -1.18
CA ASP A 467 12.38 31.00 -0.73
C ASP A 467 12.73 31.11 0.78
N LEU A 468 13.56 30.18 1.26
CA LEU A 468 14.07 30.13 2.63
C LEU A 468 15.60 30.32 2.69
N PRO A 469 16.12 31.51 2.32
CA PRO A 469 17.55 31.73 2.10
C PRO A 469 18.41 31.64 3.38
N GLU A 470 17.88 31.99 4.55
CA GLU A 470 18.61 31.88 5.81
C GLU A 470 18.88 30.42 6.20
N GLY A 471 17.86 29.57 6.05
CA GLY A 471 17.97 28.14 6.25
C GLY A 471 18.96 27.52 5.25
N ALA A 472 18.85 27.89 3.98
CA ALA A 472 19.75 27.42 2.93
C ALA A 472 21.22 27.75 3.22
N ARG A 473 21.53 28.98 3.65
CA ARG A 473 22.91 29.38 4.00
C ARG A 473 23.48 28.60 5.18
N THR A 474 22.67 28.43 6.22
CA THR A 474 23.07 27.67 7.41
C THR A 474 23.37 26.22 7.05
N LEU A 475 22.53 25.62 6.21
CA LEU A 475 22.68 24.24 5.80
C LEU A 475 23.84 24.04 4.82
N LEU A 476 24.08 24.99 3.90
CA LEU A 476 25.24 24.99 3.01
C LEU A 476 26.56 25.00 3.81
N ALA A 477 26.67 25.87 4.81
CA ALA A 477 27.85 25.93 5.67
C ALA A 477 28.08 24.60 6.43
N ALA A 478 26.99 23.95 6.85
CA ALA A 478 27.06 22.63 7.48
C ALA A 478 27.51 21.53 6.50
N ALA A 479 27.00 21.57 5.25
CA ALA A 479 27.39 20.63 4.20
C ALA A 479 28.90 20.74 3.88
N ASP A 480 29.41 21.97 3.76
CA ASP A 480 30.81 22.25 3.47
C ASP A 480 31.75 21.82 4.60
N ALA A 481 31.30 21.95 5.86
CA ALA A 481 32.04 21.44 7.01
C ALA A 481 32.21 19.91 6.93
N ILE A 482 31.12 19.17 6.63
CA ILE A 482 31.17 17.72 6.45
C ILE A 482 32.10 17.35 5.29
N LEU A 483 31.95 18.02 4.14
CA LEU A 483 32.80 17.79 2.97
C LEU A 483 34.30 18.00 3.28
N GLY A 484 34.63 18.97 4.13
CA GLY A 484 35.99 19.26 4.57
C GLY A 484 36.63 18.14 5.40
N GLU A 485 35.83 17.30 6.06
CA GLU A 485 36.30 16.17 6.88
C GLU A 485 36.48 14.87 6.08
N LEU A 486 35.87 14.77 4.89
CA LEU A 486 35.93 13.57 4.06
C LEU A 486 37.33 13.38 3.45
N SER A 487 37.81 12.13 3.46
CA SER A 487 39.08 11.76 2.85
C SER A 487 38.91 10.55 1.95
N GLY A 488 39.40 10.61 0.70
CA GLY A 488 39.32 9.47 -0.23
C GLY A 488 39.19 9.84 -1.71
N ASN A 489 39.33 8.83 -2.56
CA ASN A 489 39.07 8.93 -4.00
C ASN A 489 37.55 8.94 -4.25
N GLY A 490 37.06 9.79 -5.17
CA GLY A 490 35.64 9.85 -5.55
C GLY A 490 34.86 11.09 -5.11
N LEU A 491 35.49 12.07 -4.44
CA LEU A 491 34.84 13.31 -4.00
C LEU A 491 34.58 14.35 -5.12
N LYS A 492 35.00 14.07 -6.36
CA LYS A 492 34.88 15.03 -7.48
C LYS A 492 33.42 15.46 -7.70
N ARG A 493 32.52 14.50 -7.83
CA ARG A 493 31.08 14.75 -8.05
C ARG A 493 30.44 15.51 -6.89
N LEU A 494 30.88 15.24 -5.66
CA LEU A 494 30.37 15.94 -4.48
C LEU A 494 30.84 17.41 -4.44
N ARG A 495 32.08 17.69 -4.87
CA ARG A 495 32.57 19.07 -5.02
C ARG A 495 31.86 19.84 -6.12
N GLU A 496 31.59 19.19 -7.26
CA GLU A 496 30.77 19.76 -8.34
C GLU A 496 29.36 20.13 -7.81
N LEU A 497 28.71 19.22 -7.07
CA LEU A 497 27.42 19.50 -6.43
C LEU A 497 27.48 20.66 -5.42
N ALA A 498 28.57 20.75 -4.65
CA ALA A 498 28.78 21.84 -3.69
C ALA A 498 28.89 23.20 -4.41
N GLU A 499 29.68 23.27 -5.48
CA GLU A 499 29.86 24.47 -6.30
C GLU A 499 28.53 24.92 -6.92
N GLU A 500 27.78 24.00 -7.56
CA GLU A 500 26.47 24.28 -8.13
C GLU A 500 25.47 24.80 -7.08
N THR A 501 25.47 24.18 -5.90
CA THR A 501 24.57 24.58 -4.80
C THR A 501 24.94 25.97 -4.26
N ALA A 502 26.23 26.25 -4.12
CA ALA A 502 26.73 27.55 -3.68
C ALA A 502 26.48 28.66 -4.71
N GLU A 503 26.53 28.35 -6.01
CA GLU A 503 26.09 29.28 -7.08
C GLU A 503 24.60 29.60 -6.95
N ARG A 504 23.75 28.58 -6.82
CA ARG A 504 22.30 28.77 -6.70
C ARG A 504 21.91 29.65 -5.49
N VAL A 505 22.57 29.46 -4.35
CA VAL A 505 22.36 30.29 -3.15
C VAL A 505 22.83 31.74 -3.37
N ARG A 506 23.90 31.96 -4.16
CA ARG A 506 24.39 33.30 -4.51
C ARG A 506 23.50 34.01 -5.53
N ASP A 507 23.08 33.32 -6.59
CA ASP A 507 22.21 33.91 -7.62
C ASP A 507 20.86 34.35 -7.04
N PHE A 508 20.33 33.60 -6.06
CA PHE A 508 19.13 33.99 -5.32
C PHE A 508 19.30 35.32 -4.57
N ARG A 509 20.51 35.61 -4.07
CA ARG A 509 20.84 36.86 -3.39
C ARG A 509 20.87 38.04 -4.35
N ASP A 510 21.35 37.85 -5.58
CA ASP A 510 21.56 38.93 -6.55
C ASP A 510 20.27 39.33 -7.29
N LEU A 511 19.20 38.53 -7.17
CA LEU A 511 17.86 38.78 -7.73
C LEU A 511 16.93 39.60 -6.80
N ARG A 512 17.36 39.92 -5.57
CA ARG A 512 16.64 40.75 -4.59
C ARG A 512 17.44 42.00 -4.23
#